data_AF-A0A2G2ZMC7-F1
#
_entry.id   AF-A0A2G2ZMC7-F1
#
_cell.length_a   1.000
_cell.length_b   1.000
_cell.length_c   1.000
_cell.angle_alpha   90.00
_cell.angle_beta   90.00
_cell.angle_gamma   90.00
#
_symmetry.space_group_name_H-M   'P 1'
#
loop_
_entity.id
_entity.type
_entity.pdbx_description
1 polymer ?
#
loop_
_entity_poly.entity_id
_entity_poly.type
_entity_poly.pdbx_seq_one_letter_code
_entity_poly.pdbx_strand_id
1 'polypeptide(L)'
;MAGLNLKNSTSWDYADLVKDCAALLAYELPQKSSVGYLLGDSQREIIADAVNAMVLSTNPSVKDSRECLHSRLDRLLRQLSACFLEKRLLNGDQGEGFHPQRILNSGRKD
;
A
#
# COMPACT_ATOMS: atom_id res chain seq x y z
N MET A 1 6.21 25.18 28.73
CA MET A 1 7.02 24.04 28.26
C MET A 1 6.26 23.34 27.14
N ALA A 2 6.96 23.15 26.02
CA ALA A 2 6.64 22.33 24.85
C ALA A 2 5.24 22.49 24.19
N GLY A 3 5.19 23.36 23.17
CA GLY A 3 4.18 23.27 22.12
C GLY A 3 4.50 22.08 21.21
N LEU A 4 3.52 21.19 21.05
CA LEU A 4 3.56 20.11 20.05
C LEU A 4 3.14 20.69 18.70
N ASN A 5 4.13 21.03 17.89
CA ASN A 5 3.92 21.46 16.50
C ASN A 5 3.77 20.22 15.62
N LEU A 6 2.55 19.67 15.56
CA LEU A 6 2.16 18.66 14.59
C LEU A 6 1.99 19.32 13.21
N LYS A 7 3.11 19.70 12.58
CA LYS A 7 3.14 19.86 11.13
C LYS A 7 3.17 18.48 10.51
N ASN A 8 1.97 17.91 10.31
CA ASN A 8 1.76 16.93 9.27
C ASN A 8 2.12 17.59 7.93
N SER A 9 3.36 17.45 7.50
CA SER A 9 3.84 17.96 6.21
C SER A 9 4.28 16.80 5.33
N THR A 10 3.33 15.95 4.96
CA THR A 10 3.49 14.95 3.88
C THR A 10 3.24 15.60 2.52
N SER A 11 3.89 16.72 2.24
CA SER A 11 4.05 17.25 0.89
C SER A 11 5.55 17.29 0.66
N TRP A 12 6.10 16.22 0.11
CA TRP A 12 7.42 16.28 -0.49
C TRP A 12 7.36 17.38 -1.55
N ASP A 13 8.15 18.43 -1.40
CA ASP A 13 8.29 19.39 -2.49
C ASP A 13 8.97 18.64 -3.64
N TYR A 14 8.38 18.73 -4.84
CA TYR A 14 8.95 18.10 -6.03
C TYR A 14 10.41 18.55 -6.24
N ALA A 15 10.73 19.77 -5.82
CA ALA A 15 12.09 20.30 -5.82
C ALA A 15 13.05 19.47 -4.95
N ASP A 16 12.63 18.95 -3.80
CA ASP A 16 13.48 18.15 -2.92
C ASP A 16 13.69 16.75 -3.50
N LEU A 17 12.67 16.16 -4.13
CA LEU A 17 12.82 14.89 -4.85
C LEU A 17 13.84 15.00 -6.00
N VAL A 18 13.78 16.07 -6.78
CA VAL A 18 14.73 16.30 -7.88
C VAL A 18 16.16 16.45 -7.34
N LYS A 19 16.35 17.16 -6.22
CA LYS A 19 17.67 17.27 -5.56
C LYS A 19 18.18 15.92 -5.09
N ASP A 20 17.33 15.11 -4.49
CA ASP A 20 17.69 13.77 -4.04
C ASP A 20 18.09 12.88 -5.22
N CYS A 21 17.35 12.91 -6.33
CA CYS A 21 17.73 12.21 -7.55
C CYS A 21 19.07 12.69 -8.10
N ALA A 22 19.31 14.00 -8.13
CA ALA A 22 20.59 14.57 -8.56
C ALA A 22 21.75 14.13 -7.65
N ALA A 23 21.52 14.05 -6.34
CA ALA A 23 22.50 13.59 -5.36
C ALA A 23 22.85 12.10 -5.52
N LEU A 24 21.93 11.26 -6.01
CA LEU A 24 22.23 9.87 -6.37
C LEU A 24 23.13 9.77 -7.61
N LEU A 25 22.90 10.63 -8.61
CA LEU A 25 23.66 10.65 -9.87
C LEU A 25 25.08 11.21 -9.73
N ALA A 26 25.33 12.02 -8.70
CA ALA A 26 26.63 12.65 -8.45
C ALA A 26 27.70 11.68 -7.90
N TYR A 27 27.30 10.47 -7.46
CA TYR A 27 28.21 9.48 -6.88
C TYR A 27 28.51 8.35 -7.88
N GLU A 28 29.76 7.88 -7.92
CA GLU A 28 30.15 6.69 -8.71
C GLU A 28 29.40 5.42 -8.25
N LEU A 29 29.16 5.31 -6.94
CA LEU A 29 28.31 4.29 -6.33
C LEU A 29 27.12 5.00 -5.65
N PRO A 30 25.92 5.01 -6.25
CA PRO A 30 24.75 5.74 -5.74
C PRO A 30 24.34 5.38 -4.31
N GLN A 31 24.64 4.15 -3.87
CA GLN A 31 24.34 3.69 -2.51
C GLN A 31 25.18 4.40 -1.44
N LYS A 32 26.31 5.01 -1.82
CA LYS A 32 27.16 5.81 -0.92
C LYS A 32 26.70 7.27 -0.79
N SER A 33 25.67 7.67 -1.54
CA SER A 33 25.07 9.01 -1.43
C SER A 33 24.37 9.18 -0.08
N SER A 34 24.24 10.42 0.39
CA SER A 34 23.46 10.76 1.60
C SER A 34 21.99 10.34 1.50
N VAL A 35 21.48 10.19 0.27
CA VAL A 35 20.12 9.73 -0.04
C VAL A 35 20.08 8.30 -0.58
N GLY A 36 21.16 7.53 -0.37
CA GLY A 36 21.23 6.12 -0.78
C GLY A 36 20.14 5.24 -0.18
N TYR A 37 19.52 5.66 0.93
CA TYR A 37 18.38 4.97 1.55
C TYR A 37 17.17 4.85 0.61
N LEU A 38 17.01 5.76 -0.36
CA LEU A 38 15.95 5.69 -1.38
C LEU A 38 16.11 4.48 -2.30
N LEU A 39 17.32 3.93 -2.40
CA LEU A 39 17.61 2.73 -3.17
C LEU A 39 17.46 1.45 -2.35
N GLY A 40 17.06 1.51 -1.08
CA GLY A 40 16.93 0.34 -0.21
C GLY A 40 15.82 -0.63 -0.68
N ASP A 41 15.93 -1.89 -0.26
CA ASP A 41 15.00 -2.96 -0.64
C ASP A 41 13.53 -2.62 -0.39
N SER A 42 13.19 -2.07 0.79
CA SER A 42 11.81 -1.70 1.13
C SER A 42 11.23 -0.62 0.22
N GLN A 43 12.04 0.35 -0.19
CA GLN A 43 11.59 1.41 -1.10
C GLN A 43 11.42 0.87 -2.52
N ARG A 44 12.30 -0.05 -2.94
CA ARG A 44 12.16 -0.75 -4.23
C ARG A 44 10.88 -1.56 -4.30
N GLU A 45 10.50 -2.25 -3.22
CA GLU A 45 9.25 -3.02 -3.15
C GLU A 45 8.02 -2.09 -3.25
N ILE A 46 7.99 -0.98 -2.50
CA ILE A 46 6.89 0.01 -2.57
C ILE A 46 6.76 0.59 -3.98
N ILE A 47 7.87 0.94 -4.62
CA ILE A 47 7.87 1.46 -5.99
C ILE A 47 7.45 0.36 -6.97
N ALA A 48 7.93 -0.86 -6.81
CA ALA A 48 7.54 -1.99 -7.64
C ALA A 48 6.03 -2.23 -7.56
N ASP A 49 5.44 -2.20 -6.36
CA ASP A 49 3.99 -2.32 -6.19
C ASP A 49 3.22 -1.17 -6.84
N ALA A 50 3.68 0.08 -6.66
CA ALA A 50 3.05 1.24 -7.27
C ALA A 50 3.14 1.20 -8.82
N VAL A 51 4.29 0.80 -9.36
CA VAL A 51 4.50 0.62 -10.80
C VAL A 51 3.70 -0.56 -11.33
N ASN A 52 3.69 -1.69 -10.63
CA ASN A 52 2.88 -2.86 -10.98
C ASN A 52 1.40 -2.48 -11.01
N ALA A 53 0.90 -1.77 -10.00
CA ALA A 53 -0.46 -1.26 -9.98
C ALA A 53 -0.72 -0.30 -11.15
N MET A 54 0.22 0.59 -11.47
CA MET A 54 0.10 1.53 -12.60
C MET A 54 0.05 0.79 -13.94
N VAL A 55 0.99 -0.12 -14.20
CA VAL A 55 1.08 -0.91 -15.44
C VAL A 55 -0.15 -1.79 -15.60
N LEU A 56 -0.58 -2.47 -14.53
CA LEU A 56 -1.80 -3.27 -14.57
C LEU A 56 -3.06 -2.42 -14.74
N SER A 57 -3.08 -1.17 -14.25
CA SER A 57 -4.20 -0.24 -14.46
C SER A 57 -4.25 0.37 -15.87
N THR A 58 -3.10 0.42 -16.55
CA THR A 58 -2.97 0.98 -17.91
C THR A 58 -2.98 -0.11 -18.99
N ASN A 59 -3.03 -1.39 -18.61
CA ASN A 59 -3.06 -2.50 -19.55
C ASN A 59 -4.46 -2.63 -20.20
N PRO A 60 -4.59 -2.43 -21.53
CA PRO A 60 -5.88 -2.48 -22.21
C PRO A 60 -6.49 -3.88 -22.30
N SER A 61 -5.74 -4.95 -21.98
CA SER A 61 -6.22 -6.34 -22.01
C SER A 61 -6.66 -6.87 -20.65
N VAL A 62 -6.38 -6.16 -19.56
CA VAL A 62 -6.80 -6.57 -18.21
C VAL A 62 -8.30 -6.25 -18.09
N LYS A 63 -9.12 -7.29 -18.28
CA LYS A 63 -10.59 -7.17 -18.20
C LYS A 63 -11.11 -7.01 -16.77
N ASP A 64 -10.28 -7.22 -15.74
CA ASP A 64 -10.69 -7.11 -14.34
C ASP A 64 -9.59 -6.43 -13.50
N SER A 65 -9.69 -5.11 -13.37
CA SER A 65 -8.73 -4.23 -12.70
C SER A 65 -8.73 -4.35 -11.16
N ARG A 66 -9.31 -5.43 -10.59
CA ARG A 66 -9.51 -5.62 -9.14
C ARG A 66 -8.38 -6.37 -8.44
N GLU A 67 -7.58 -7.14 -9.16
CA GLU A 67 -6.46 -7.94 -8.61
C GLU A 67 -5.14 -7.14 -8.49
N CYS A 68 -5.04 -6.01 -9.18
CA CYS A 68 -3.81 -5.20 -9.35
C CYS A 68 -3.36 -4.39 -8.13
N LEU A 69 -3.91 -4.72 -6.98
CA LEU A 69 -4.45 -3.68 -6.15
C LEU A 69 -4.48 -4.23 -4.71
N HIS A 70 -3.35 -4.12 -3.98
CA HIS A 70 -3.43 -3.77 -2.56
C HIS A 70 -4.00 -2.36 -2.50
N SER A 71 -5.31 -2.39 -2.61
CA SER A 71 -6.12 -1.34 -3.12
C SER A 71 -7.12 -0.93 -2.12
N ARG A 72 -7.88 0.08 -2.54
CA ARG A 72 -9.13 0.38 -1.88
C ARG A 72 -10.02 -0.87 -1.70
N LEU A 73 -9.99 -1.88 -2.58
CA LEU A 73 -10.80 -3.08 -2.43
C LEU A 73 -10.30 -4.00 -1.30
N ASP A 74 -9.01 -4.31 -1.22
CA ASP A 74 -8.45 -5.08 -0.09
C ASP A 74 -8.68 -4.34 1.24
N ARG A 75 -8.54 -3.00 1.21
CA ARG A 75 -8.79 -2.15 2.37
C ARG A 75 -10.25 -2.17 2.80
N LEU A 76 -11.19 -2.09 1.86
CA LEU A 76 -12.63 -2.18 2.13
C LEU A 76 -13.03 -3.58 2.63
N LEU A 77 -12.41 -4.64 2.11
CA LEU A 77 -12.65 -6.01 2.59
C LEU A 77 -12.18 -6.20 4.04
N ARG A 78 -11.05 -5.60 4.42
CA ARG A 78 -10.59 -5.57 5.82
C ARG A 78 -11.51 -4.74 6.73
N GLN A 79 -12.00 -3.59 6.25
CA GLN A 79 -12.93 -2.74 7.00
C GLN A 79 -14.30 -3.41 7.19
N LEU A 80 -14.83 -4.05 6.15
CA LEU A 80 -16.07 -4.80 6.22
C LEU A 80 -15.94 -5.97 7.21
N SER A 81 -14.83 -6.71 7.15
CA SER A 81 -14.56 -7.82 8.08
C SER A 81 -14.54 -7.35 9.54
N ALA A 82 -13.93 -6.19 9.82
CA ALA A 82 -13.92 -5.60 11.15
C ALA A 82 -15.31 -5.17 11.65
N CYS A 83 -16.13 -4.55 10.78
CA CYS A 83 -17.47 -4.11 11.14
C CYS A 83 -18.42 -5.29 11.45
N PHE A 84 -18.33 -6.38 10.69
CA PHE A 84 -19.13 -7.58 10.95
C PHE A 84 -18.72 -8.26 12.27
N LEU A 85 -17.43 -8.25 12.61
CA LEU A 85 -16.95 -8.75 13.89
C LEU A 85 -17.52 -7.95 15.07
N GLU A 86 -17.52 -6.62 14.96
CA GLU A 86 -18.05 -5.73 15.99
C GLU A 86 -19.56 -5.90 16.19
N LYS A 87 -20.33 -6.01 15.10
CA LYS A 87 -21.77 -6.29 15.16
C LYS A 87 -22.08 -7.65 15.79
N ARG A 88 -21.23 -8.66 15.57
CA ARG A 88 -21.34 -9.98 16.19
C ARG A 88 -21.12 -9.89 17.70
N LEU A 89 -20.11 -9.14 18.14
CA LEU A 89 -19.85 -8.88 19.55
C LEU A 89 -21.04 -8.19 20.25
N LEU A 90 -21.65 -7.19 19.60
CA LEU A 90 -22.82 -6.49 20.13
C LEU A 90 -24.06 -7.40 20.27
N ASN A 91 -24.15 -8.45 19.45
CA ASN A 91 -25.24 -9.42 19.49
C ASN A 91 -24.92 -10.64 20.37
N GLY A 92 -23.97 -10.54 21.30
CA GLY A 92 -23.60 -11.65 22.19
C GLY A 92 -22.87 -12.79 21.49
N ASP A 93 -22.01 -12.42 20.53
CA ASP A 93 -21.25 -13.32 19.64
C ASP A 93 -22.10 -14.19 18.69
N GLN A 94 -23.37 -13.85 18.51
CA GLN A 94 -24.28 -14.58 17.61
C GLN A 94 -24.29 -13.99 16.19
N GLY A 95 -24.38 -14.88 15.18
CA GLY A 95 -24.36 -14.56 13.76
C GLY A 95 -23.11 -15.07 13.02
N GLU A 96 -23.17 -15.10 11.69
CA GLU A 96 -22.08 -15.54 10.81
C GLU A 96 -20.98 -14.47 10.69
N GLY A 97 -19.72 -14.88 10.85
CA GLY A 97 -18.57 -14.03 10.61
C GLY A 97 -18.33 -13.83 9.11
N PHE A 98 -17.96 -12.61 8.72
CA PHE A 98 -17.49 -12.37 7.35
C PHE A 98 -16.02 -12.80 7.24
N HIS A 99 -15.78 -13.93 6.56
CA HIS A 99 -14.45 -14.52 6.38
C HIS A 99 -14.07 -14.50 4.90
N PRO A 100 -13.40 -13.44 4.42
CA PRO A 100 -13.06 -13.28 3.01
C PRO A 100 -12.31 -14.49 2.43
N GLN A 101 -11.38 -15.06 3.20
CA GLN A 101 -10.60 -16.21 2.76
C GLN A 101 -11.44 -17.47 2.54
N ARG A 102 -12.54 -17.66 3.28
CA ARG A 102 -13.44 -18.81 3.09
C ARG A 102 -14.21 -18.71 1.77
N ILE A 103 -14.56 -17.50 1.34
CA ILE A 103 -15.26 -17.22 0.08
C ILE A 103 -14.28 -17.28 -1.11
N LEU A 104 -13.03 -16.85 -0.90
CA LEU A 104 -11.99 -16.89 -1.94
C LEU A 104 -11.42 -18.30 -2.17
N ASN A 105 -11.39 -19.14 -1.13
CA ASN A 105 -10.88 -20.52 -1.21
C ASN A 105 -11.96 -21.57 -1.49
N SER A 106 -13.25 -21.24 -1.42
CA SER A 106 -14.33 -22.20 -1.71
C SER A 106 -14.45 -22.59 -3.19
N GLY A 107 -13.81 -21.84 -4.09
CA GLY A 107 -13.68 -22.19 -5.51
C GLY A 107 -12.45 -23.06 -5.84
N ARG A 108 -11.59 -23.37 -4.85
CA ARG A 108 -10.40 -24.21 -5.00
C ARG A 108 -10.62 -25.56 -4.29
N LYS A 109 -11.61 -26.33 -4.74
CA LYS A 109 -11.69 -27.77 -4.47
C LYS A 109 -11.39 -28.46 -5.79
N ASP A 110 -10.35 -29.28 -5.79
CA ASP A 110 -9.92 -30.12 -6.91
C ASP A 110 -11.05 -31.04 -7.41
#